data_AF-V3ZEH6-F1
#
_entry.id   AF-V3ZEH6-F1
#
_cell.length_a   1.000
_cell.length_b   1.000
_cell.length_c   1.000
_cell.angle_alpha   90.00
_cell.angle_beta   90.00
_cell.angle_gamma   90.00
#
_symmetry.space_group_name_H-M   'P 1'
#
loop_
_entity.id
_entity.type
_entity.pdbx_description
1 polymer ?
#
loop_
_entity_poly.entity_id
_entity_poly.type
_entity_poly.pdbx_seq_one_letter_code
_entity_poly.pdbx_strand_id
1 'polypeptide(L)'
;MAASIETTLTPERLIQELILLLTVLHCRVGMEIGAYFLQTVITKLDEELCKSNYGSGKTVENILMIVTTLYNYQVIHSSLIFDIVHKLMENFTERDIELLLFIIKNVGFNLRKDNPVQLKEIIQQMQSKATETEKTGKVEKSRIQFMLDIILAIKNNNMRKIPNYDPTRIEHLKQVLNNIVKGNGPSSNQICITYQDLLQADNNGKWWLVGSAWSGRDTDHNHSGIADSSSKMLSEANATLLKLAQKLRMNTDTRKCIFLILMTSEDFVDAFEKLLKLGLKNQQEREIVHVIMSCCLQEKDYNAYYSYIVQKFCQFDRRFQMTLQYYIWDKFKEMGNLSLRHSNNLIQVINHQLGHQAITLSILKVVEFGTLDKPMVNFLKQLLEQLLLTNSQDVIQSIFHKVAANDKLKHLQEGLKLFLVHFLKKKKIKSEAGEELLLKIDLAEKALSEGQRNLLL
;
A
#
# COMPACT_ATOMS: atom_id res chain seq x y z
N MET A 1 31.01 -4.02 -15.69
CA MET A 1 30.01 -3.13 -16.34
C MET A 1 30.40 -2.81 -17.78
N ALA A 2 31.62 -2.32 -18.06
CA ALA A 2 32.09 -2.13 -19.45
C ALA A 2 32.10 -3.43 -20.28
N ALA A 3 32.51 -4.55 -19.68
CA ALA A 3 32.50 -5.87 -20.32
C ALA A 3 31.10 -6.50 -20.52
N SER A 4 30.05 -5.91 -19.94
CA SER A 4 28.66 -6.41 -20.08
C SER A 4 27.83 -5.58 -21.06
N ILE A 5 28.40 -4.46 -21.51
CA ILE A 5 27.81 -3.50 -22.46
C ILE A 5 28.77 -3.44 -23.65
N GLU A 6 29.08 -4.61 -24.20
CA GLU A 6 29.87 -4.76 -25.41
C GLU A 6 28.95 -4.76 -26.63
N THR A 7 29.52 -4.51 -27.81
CA THR A 7 28.80 -4.56 -29.10
C THR A 7 28.39 -5.99 -29.49
N THR A 8 28.98 -6.99 -28.83
CA THR A 8 28.73 -8.42 -28.96
C THR A 8 27.71 -8.90 -27.93
N LEU A 9 26.94 -9.95 -28.27
CA LEU A 9 25.96 -10.52 -27.35
C LEU A 9 26.69 -11.17 -26.18
N THR A 10 26.51 -10.64 -24.98
CA THR A 10 27.14 -11.20 -23.80
C THR A 10 26.40 -12.47 -23.37
N PRO A 11 27.12 -13.51 -22.91
CA PRO A 11 26.46 -14.73 -22.47
C PRO A 11 25.45 -14.44 -21.36
N GLU A 12 24.20 -14.85 -21.56
CA GLU A 12 23.12 -14.71 -20.57
C GLU A 12 23.53 -15.23 -19.19
N ARG A 13 24.39 -16.26 -19.18
CA ARG A 13 24.96 -16.83 -17.97
C ARG A 13 25.76 -15.86 -17.12
N LEU A 14 26.60 -15.07 -17.75
CA LEU A 14 27.45 -14.12 -17.07
C LEU A 14 26.61 -12.98 -16.50
N ILE A 15 25.63 -12.49 -17.27
CA ILE A 15 24.70 -11.44 -16.80
C ILE A 15 23.93 -11.92 -15.58
N GLN A 16 23.34 -13.11 -15.61
CA GLN A 16 22.55 -13.63 -14.50
C GLN A 16 23.33 -13.74 -13.18
N GLU A 17 24.61 -14.12 -13.25
CA GLU A 17 25.48 -14.25 -12.08
C GLU A 17 25.98 -12.89 -11.56
N LEU A 18 26.32 -11.95 -12.45
CA LEU A 18 26.69 -10.59 -12.08
C LEU A 18 25.51 -9.84 -11.43
N ILE A 19 24.31 -9.98 -11.99
CA ILE A 19 23.11 -9.36 -11.43
C ILE A 19 22.68 -10.04 -10.12
N LEU A 20 22.98 -11.33 -9.94
CA LEU A 20 22.80 -12.00 -8.65
C LEU A 20 23.68 -11.36 -7.57
N LEU A 21 24.98 -11.17 -7.86
CA LEU A 21 25.91 -10.50 -6.94
C LEU A 21 25.44 -9.08 -6.61
N LEU A 22 25.04 -8.30 -7.62
CA LEU A 22 24.48 -6.97 -7.42
C LEU A 22 23.23 -7.00 -6.53
N THR A 23 22.35 -7.99 -6.73
CA THR A 23 21.13 -8.13 -5.93
C THR A 23 21.46 -8.47 -4.47
N VAL A 24 22.49 -9.28 -4.22
CA VAL A 24 22.98 -9.55 -2.87
C VAL A 24 23.51 -8.26 -2.22
N LEU A 25 24.28 -7.44 -2.94
CA LEU A 25 24.77 -6.15 -2.45
C LEU A 25 23.62 -5.18 -2.14
N HIS A 26 22.63 -5.11 -3.03
CA HIS A 26 21.40 -4.31 -2.84
C HIS A 26 20.64 -4.70 -1.56
N CYS A 27 20.56 -5.99 -1.25
CA CYS A 27 19.85 -6.47 -0.06
C CYS A 27 20.66 -6.33 1.24
N ARG A 28 21.99 -6.47 1.16
CA ARG A 28 22.86 -6.57 2.35
C ARG A 28 23.56 -5.27 2.73
N VAL A 29 23.99 -4.48 1.75
CA VAL A 29 24.76 -3.25 1.98
C VAL A 29 23.81 -2.06 2.00
N GLY A 30 22.90 -1.98 1.01
CA GLY A 30 21.92 -0.91 0.93
C GLY A 30 21.31 -0.78 -0.46
N MET A 31 20.09 -0.22 -0.52
CA MET A 31 19.34 -0.05 -1.77
C MET A 31 20.00 0.96 -2.72
N GLU A 32 20.90 1.79 -2.20
CA GLU A 32 21.58 2.84 -2.93
C GLU A 32 22.43 2.27 -4.06
N ILE A 33 23.05 1.11 -3.84
CA ILE A 33 23.87 0.43 -4.85
C ILE A 33 23.00 -0.01 -6.02
N GLY A 34 21.88 -0.67 -5.74
CA GLY A 34 20.95 -1.14 -6.76
C GLY A 34 20.32 0.03 -7.53
N ALA A 35 19.95 1.10 -6.83
CA ALA A 35 19.36 2.29 -7.44
C ALA A 35 20.36 3.08 -8.31
N TYR A 36 21.61 3.26 -7.87
CA TYR A 36 22.65 3.90 -8.68
C TYR A 36 22.96 3.07 -9.94
N PHE A 37 23.06 1.75 -9.78
CA PHE A 37 23.26 0.85 -10.91
C PHE A 37 22.08 0.92 -11.89
N LEU A 38 20.84 0.86 -11.38
CA LEU A 38 19.64 0.94 -12.20
C LEU A 38 19.56 2.26 -12.98
N GLN A 39 19.84 3.39 -12.34
CA GLN A 39 19.90 4.70 -13.02
C GLN A 39 20.91 4.64 -14.18
N THR A 40 22.13 4.16 -13.92
CA THR A 40 23.19 4.08 -14.95
C THR A 40 22.77 3.20 -16.13
N VAL A 41 22.07 2.08 -15.87
CA VAL A 41 21.58 1.16 -16.89
C VAL A 41 20.46 1.79 -17.72
N ILE A 42 19.50 2.48 -17.09
CA ILE A 42 18.37 3.10 -17.77
C ILE A 42 18.78 4.34 -18.56
N THR A 43 19.69 5.17 -18.05
CA THR A 43 20.27 6.28 -18.81
C THR A 43 20.98 5.78 -20.07
N LYS A 44 21.78 4.72 -19.97
CA LYS A 44 22.40 4.10 -21.14
C LYS A 44 21.39 3.50 -22.11
N LEU A 45 20.32 2.89 -21.60
CA LEU A 45 19.23 2.38 -22.45
C LEU A 45 18.62 3.52 -23.27
N ASP A 46 18.34 4.65 -22.65
CA ASP A 46 17.78 5.84 -23.30
C ASP A 46 18.73 6.41 -24.36
N GLU A 47 20.00 6.58 -24.03
CA GLU A 47 21.04 7.04 -24.96
C GLU A 47 21.15 6.13 -26.18
N GLU A 48 21.12 4.80 -25.98
CA GLU A 48 21.17 3.85 -27.08
C GLU A 48 19.90 3.89 -27.92
N LEU A 49 18.70 3.96 -27.31
CA LEU A 49 17.43 4.05 -28.04
C LEU A 49 17.28 5.35 -28.85
N CYS A 50 17.92 6.44 -28.42
CA CYS A 50 17.93 7.72 -29.16
C CYS A 50 18.83 7.69 -30.41
N LYS A 51 19.76 6.72 -30.53
CA LYS A 51 20.65 6.62 -31.70
C LYS A 51 19.86 6.10 -32.90
N SER A 52 19.98 6.76 -34.05
CA SER A 52 19.27 6.36 -35.29
C SER A 52 19.55 4.92 -35.75
N ASN A 53 20.65 4.31 -35.29
CA ASN A 53 21.08 2.96 -35.64
C ASN A 53 21.13 2.00 -34.43
N TYR A 54 20.25 2.13 -33.43
CA TYR A 54 20.25 1.26 -32.23
C TYR A 54 20.02 -0.25 -32.50
N GLY A 55 19.92 -0.65 -33.77
CA GLY A 55 19.93 -2.03 -34.25
C GLY A 55 21.26 -2.54 -34.80
N SER A 56 22.33 -1.73 -34.90
CA SER A 56 23.61 -2.18 -35.48
C SER A 56 24.49 -3.02 -34.54
N GLY A 57 24.14 -3.12 -33.26
CA GLY A 57 24.83 -3.92 -32.25
C GLY A 57 23.88 -4.64 -31.30
N LYS A 58 24.45 -5.43 -30.38
CA LYS A 58 23.70 -6.17 -29.34
C LYS A 58 23.67 -5.47 -27.97
N THR A 59 24.05 -4.19 -27.95
CA THR A 59 24.11 -3.35 -26.75
C THR A 59 22.75 -3.23 -26.07
N VAL A 60 21.70 -2.94 -26.84
CA VAL A 60 20.34 -2.77 -26.33
C VAL A 60 19.80 -4.09 -25.77
N GLU A 61 20.00 -5.22 -26.45
CA GLU A 61 19.61 -6.53 -25.92
C GLU A 61 20.35 -6.87 -24.62
N ASN A 62 21.65 -6.59 -24.53
CA ASN A 62 22.44 -6.79 -23.31
C ASN A 62 21.87 -5.95 -22.14
N ILE A 63 21.54 -4.68 -22.41
CA ILE A 63 20.95 -3.77 -21.41
C ILE A 63 19.56 -4.26 -20.98
N LEU A 64 18.70 -4.65 -21.93
CA LEU A 64 17.38 -5.22 -21.60
C LEU A 64 17.50 -6.55 -20.86
N MET A 65 18.52 -7.37 -21.15
CA MET A 65 18.78 -8.60 -20.40
C MET A 65 19.10 -8.28 -18.93
N ILE A 66 19.89 -7.24 -18.69
CA ILE A 66 20.18 -6.75 -17.33
C ILE A 66 18.88 -6.31 -16.63
N VAL A 67 18.08 -5.46 -17.28
CA VAL A 67 16.82 -4.93 -16.72
C VAL A 67 15.82 -6.05 -16.42
N THR A 68 15.61 -6.97 -17.37
CA THR A 68 14.71 -8.12 -17.19
C THR A 68 15.21 -9.08 -16.10
N THR A 69 16.52 -9.27 -15.96
CA THR A 69 17.12 -10.07 -14.86
C THR A 69 16.93 -9.38 -13.50
N LEU A 70 17.11 -8.06 -13.42
CA LEU A 70 16.84 -7.28 -12.20
C LEU A 70 15.38 -7.41 -11.76
N TYR A 71 14.42 -7.40 -12.70
CA TYR A 71 13.01 -7.65 -12.40
C TYR A 71 12.79 -9.09 -11.94
N ASN A 72 13.40 -10.06 -12.62
CA ASN A 72 13.29 -11.47 -12.24
C ASN A 72 13.79 -11.72 -10.79
N TYR A 73 14.86 -11.04 -10.36
CA TYR A 73 15.33 -11.11 -8.97
C TYR A 73 14.63 -10.16 -8.00
N GLN A 74 13.54 -9.50 -8.43
CA GLN A 74 12.70 -8.63 -7.61
C GLN A 74 13.45 -7.41 -7.06
N VAL A 75 14.47 -6.90 -7.77
CA VAL A 75 15.13 -5.63 -7.43
C VAL A 75 14.29 -4.44 -7.87
N ILE A 76 13.65 -4.55 -9.05
CA ILE A 76 12.79 -3.50 -9.61
C ILE A 76 11.33 -3.90 -9.63
N HIS A 77 10.44 -2.92 -9.56
CA HIS A 77 9.00 -3.12 -9.70
C HIS A 77 8.59 -3.30 -11.18
N SER A 78 7.45 -3.96 -11.44
CA SER A 78 6.96 -4.20 -12.80
C SER A 78 6.59 -2.93 -13.56
N SER A 79 6.34 -1.82 -12.85
CA SER A 79 6.03 -0.52 -13.46
C SER A 79 7.12 -0.09 -14.45
N LEU A 80 8.40 -0.25 -14.10
CA LEU A 80 9.50 0.12 -14.99
C LEU A 80 9.54 -0.73 -16.26
N ILE A 81 9.23 -2.03 -16.16
CA ILE A 81 9.12 -2.91 -17.33
C ILE A 81 8.00 -2.43 -18.25
N PHE A 82 6.85 -2.07 -17.67
CA PHE A 82 5.73 -1.56 -18.44
C PHE A 82 6.05 -0.22 -19.10
N ASP A 83 6.73 0.71 -18.43
CA ASP A 83 7.17 1.97 -19.04
C ASP A 83 8.07 1.75 -20.25
N ILE A 84 9.05 0.83 -20.15
CA ILE A 84 9.94 0.47 -21.26
C ILE A 84 9.15 -0.14 -22.42
N VAL A 85 8.17 -1.00 -22.13
CA VAL A 85 7.30 -1.59 -23.16
C VAL A 85 6.47 -0.50 -23.85
N HIS A 86 5.89 0.44 -23.11
CA HIS A 86 5.14 1.56 -23.71
C HIS A 86 6.03 2.41 -24.62
N LYS A 87 7.26 2.71 -24.20
CA LYS A 87 8.22 3.47 -25.00
C LYS A 87 8.58 2.77 -26.32
N LEU A 88 8.87 1.47 -26.29
CA LEU A 88 9.10 0.69 -27.52
C LEU A 88 7.85 0.60 -28.39
N MET A 89 6.67 0.61 -27.76
CA MET A 89 5.42 0.63 -28.49
C MET A 89 5.19 1.95 -29.21
N GLU A 90 5.72 3.11 -28.81
CA GLU A 90 5.45 4.41 -29.45
C GLU A 90 5.70 4.41 -30.96
N ASN A 91 6.89 3.97 -31.39
CA ASN A 91 7.30 3.93 -32.79
C ASN A 91 6.97 2.59 -33.47
N PHE A 92 6.99 1.48 -32.72
CA PHE A 92 6.60 0.14 -33.17
C PHE A 92 7.26 -0.30 -34.49
N THR A 93 8.56 -0.08 -34.62
CA THR A 93 9.37 -0.52 -35.77
C THR A 93 9.65 -2.03 -35.71
N GLU A 94 10.20 -2.62 -36.79
CA GLU A 94 10.58 -4.05 -36.79
C GLU A 94 11.56 -4.40 -35.66
N ARG A 95 12.42 -3.43 -35.33
CA ARG A 95 13.41 -3.53 -34.27
C ARG A 95 12.75 -3.45 -32.89
N ASP A 96 11.80 -2.54 -32.70
CA ASP A 96 11.02 -2.45 -31.46
C ASP A 96 10.29 -3.77 -31.19
N ILE A 97 9.73 -4.42 -32.23
CA ILE A 97 9.06 -5.72 -32.12
C ILE A 97 10.01 -6.82 -31.63
N GLU A 98 11.25 -6.86 -32.12
CA GLU A 98 12.26 -7.81 -31.59
C GLU A 98 12.55 -7.58 -30.11
N LEU A 99 12.71 -6.32 -29.70
CA LEU A 99 13.01 -5.95 -28.32
C LEU A 99 11.82 -6.23 -27.40
N LEU A 100 10.60 -5.97 -27.86
CA LEU A 100 9.36 -6.30 -27.16
C LEU A 100 9.22 -7.82 -26.97
N LEU A 101 9.46 -8.59 -28.03
CA LEU A 101 9.51 -10.06 -27.97
C LEU A 101 10.53 -10.55 -26.95
N PHE A 102 11.71 -9.94 -26.95
CA PHE A 102 12.78 -10.28 -26.02
C PHE A 102 12.37 -10.02 -24.55
N ILE A 103 11.78 -8.85 -24.26
CA ILE A 103 11.27 -8.54 -22.91
C ILE A 103 10.18 -9.54 -22.52
N ILE A 104 9.15 -9.69 -23.35
CA ILE A 104 7.99 -10.53 -23.09
C ILE A 104 8.40 -11.99 -22.85
N LYS A 105 9.36 -12.52 -23.61
CA LYS A 105 9.89 -13.87 -23.42
C LYS A 105 10.59 -14.03 -22.07
N ASN A 106 11.34 -13.04 -21.61
CA ASN A 106 12.13 -13.12 -20.38
C ASN A 106 11.31 -12.88 -19.10
N VAL A 107 10.30 -12.01 -19.14
CA VAL A 107 9.57 -11.57 -17.94
C VAL A 107 8.07 -11.80 -17.98
N GLY A 108 7.48 -12.19 -19.12
CA GLY A 108 6.03 -12.24 -19.32
C GLY A 108 5.27 -13.13 -18.33
N PHE A 109 5.81 -14.30 -17.97
CA PHE A 109 5.18 -15.16 -16.96
C PHE A 109 5.26 -14.57 -15.55
N ASN A 110 6.33 -13.84 -15.23
CA ASN A 110 6.45 -13.15 -13.94
C ASN A 110 5.50 -11.94 -13.89
N LEU A 111 5.39 -11.17 -14.98
CA LEU A 111 4.39 -10.08 -15.09
C LEU A 111 2.96 -10.59 -14.93
N ARG A 112 2.64 -11.79 -15.47
CA ARG A 112 1.32 -12.41 -15.31
C ARG A 112 1.02 -12.79 -13.86
N LYS A 113 2.03 -13.21 -13.09
CA LYS A 113 1.89 -13.53 -11.66
C LYS A 113 1.75 -12.26 -10.82
N ASP A 114 2.56 -11.24 -11.12
CA ASP A 114 2.64 -10.04 -10.30
C ASP A 114 1.51 -9.05 -10.59
N ASN A 115 1.20 -8.78 -11.87
CA ASN A 115 0.22 -7.78 -12.30
C ASN A 115 -0.56 -8.24 -13.57
N PRO A 116 -1.51 -9.18 -13.42
CA PRO A 116 -2.25 -9.74 -14.57
C PRO A 116 -3.14 -8.71 -15.28
N VAL A 117 -3.60 -7.67 -14.58
CA VAL A 117 -4.48 -6.63 -15.14
C VAL A 117 -3.71 -5.73 -16.11
N GLN A 118 -2.59 -5.14 -15.69
CA GLN A 118 -1.75 -4.32 -16.55
C GLN A 118 -1.17 -5.10 -17.73
N LEU A 119 -0.80 -6.38 -17.52
CA LEU A 119 -0.37 -7.22 -18.63
C LEU A 119 -1.48 -7.39 -19.67
N LYS A 120 -2.73 -7.62 -19.25
CA LYS A 120 -3.86 -7.74 -20.18
C LYS A 120 -4.08 -6.45 -20.99
N GLU A 121 -3.96 -5.30 -20.34
CA GLU A 121 -4.09 -3.99 -20.98
C GLU A 121 -3.01 -3.76 -22.05
N ILE A 122 -1.75 -4.02 -21.71
CA ILE A 122 -0.63 -3.89 -22.67
C ILE A 122 -0.77 -4.88 -23.83
N ILE A 123 -1.22 -6.09 -23.57
CA ILE A 123 -1.51 -7.07 -24.64
C ILE A 123 -2.57 -6.51 -25.59
N GLN A 124 -3.64 -5.89 -25.07
CA GLN A 124 -4.67 -5.27 -25.90
C GLN A 124 -4.12 -4.09 -26.70
N GLN A 125 -3.36 -3.20 -26.07
CA GLN A 125 -2.73 -2.07 -26.78
C GLN A 125 -1.78 -2.53 -27.88
N MET A 126 -0.98 -3.57 -27.61
CA MET A 126 -0.04 -4.14 -28.57
C MET A 126 -0.75 -4.83 -29.73
N GLN A 127 -1.88 -5.50 -29.47
CA GLN A 127 -2.75 -6.07 -30.51
C GLN A 127 -3.36 -4.98 -31.40
N SER A 128 -3.89 -3.91 -30.80
CA SER A 128 -4.42 -2.77 -31.56
C SER A 128 -3.36 -2.17 -32.46
N LYS A 129 -2.17 -1.89 -31.92
CA LYS A 129 -1.06 -1.29 -32.67
C LYS A 129 -0.54 -2.20 -33.78
N ALA A 130 -0.44 -3.50 -33.52
CA ALA A 130 -0.13 -4.51 -34.54
C ALA A 130 -1.11 -4.46 -35.73
N THR A 131 -2.42 -4.40 -35.48
CA THR A 131 -3.43 -4.33 -36.56
C THR A 131 -3.39 -3.02 -37.36
N GLU A 132 -2.98 -1.92 -36.73
CA GLU A 132 -2.77 -0.63 -37.41
C GLU A 132 -1.54 -0.70 -38.32
N THR A 133 -0.42 -1.20 -37.80
CA THR A 133 0.84 -1.30 -38.56
C THR A 133 0.72 -2.28 -39.72
N GLU A 134 -0.01 -3.39 -39.56
CA GLU A 134 -0.31 -4.35 -40.64
C GLU A 134 -1.02 -3.70 -41.83
N LYS A 135 -1.87 -2.70 -41.60
CA LYS A 135 -2.57 -1.95 -42.68
C LYS A 135 -1.64 -0.99 -43.40
N THR A 136 -0.64 -0.44 -42.70
CA THR A 136 0.33 0.51 -43.29
C THR A 136 1.44 -0.17 -44.09
N GLY A 137 1.62 -1.48 -43.95
CA GLY A 137 2.64 -2.25 -44.68
C GLY A 137 4.09 -1.96 -44.29
N LYS A 138 4.32 -1.24 -43.18
CA LYS A 138 5.66 -0.82 -42.71
C LYS A 138 6.50 -1.93 -42.09
N VAL A 139 5.89 -3.05 -41.73
CA VAL A 139 6.50 -4.16 -40.98
C VAL A 139 6.05 -5.48 -41.58
N GLU A 140 6.95 -6.47 -41.64
CA GLU A 140 6.61 -7.83 -42.06
C GLU A 140 5.54 -8.48 -41.18
N LYS A 141 4.44 -8.95 -41.81
CA LYS A 141 3.32 -9.61 -41.13
C LYS A 141 3.73 -10.84 -40.31
N SER A 142 4.71 -11.61 -40.78
CA SER A 142 5.22 -12.81 -40.11
C SER A 142 5.81 -12.50 -38.72
N ARG A 143 6.49 -11.36 -38.57
CA ARG A 143 7.11 -10.94 -37.31
C ARG A 143 6.07 -10.49 -36.28
N ILE A 144 5.06 -9.76 -36.75
CA ILE A 144 3.91 -9.35 -35.92
C ILE A 144 3.15 -10.57 -35.44
N GLN A 145 2.84 -11.52 -36.34
CA GLN A 145 2.13 -12.76 -35.99
C GLN A 145 2.92 -13.59 -34.98
N PHE A 146 4.22 -13.75 -35.18
CA PHE A 146 5.08 -14.46 -34.22
C PHE A 146 5.09 -13.81 -32.83
N MET A 147 5.12 -12.47 -32.77
CA MET A 147 4.97 -11.75 -31.50
C MET A 147 3.64 -12.00 -30.82
N LEU A 148 2.54 -11.91 -31.57
CA LEU A 148 1.20 -12.18 -31.06
C LEU A 148 1.05 -13.62 -30.55
N ASP A 149 1.65 -14.60 -31.22
CA ASP A 149 1.64 -16.00 -30.80
C ASP A 149 2.34 -16.20 -29.45
N ILE A 150 3.51 -15.56 -29.25
CA ILE A 150 4.22 -15.61 -27.97
C ILE A 150 3.41 -14.95 -26.86
N ILE A 151 2.78 -13.81 -27.14
CA ILE A 151 1.92 -13.10 -26.19
C ILE A 151 0.71 -13.97 -25.79
N LEU A 152 0.07 -14.61 -26.76
CA LEU A 152 -1.04 -15.53 -26.51
C LEU A 152 -0.59 -16.75 -25.71
N ALA A 153 0.61 -17.28 -25.96
CA ALA A 153 1.19 -18.34 -25.15
C ALA A 153 1.35 -17.92 -23.69
N ILE A 154 1.83 -16.70 -23.42
CA ILE A 154 1.98 -16.17 -22.06
C ILE A 154 0.62 -15.94 -21.39
N LYS A 155 -0.32 -15.32 -22.10
CA LYS A 155 -1.70 -15.11 -21.62
C LYS A 155 -2.36 -16.43 -21.19
N ASN A 156 -2.15 -17.49 -21.97
CA ASN A 156 -2.71 -18.82 -21.74
C ASN A 156 -1.83 -19.73 -20.86
N ASN A 157 -0.76 -19.22 -20.26
CA ASN A 157 0.18 -19.98 -19.43
C ASN A 157 0.92 -21.14 -20.13
N ASN A 158 1.03 -21.12 -21.45
CA ASN A 158 1.54 -22.23 -22.25
C ASN A 158 3.03 -22.09 -22.52
N MET A 159 3.87 -22.37 -21.51
CA MET A 159 5.34 -22.29 -21.59
C MET A 159 5.94 -23.10 -22.75
N ARG A 160 5.34 -24.27 -23.08
CA ARG A 160 5.82 -25.16 -24.15
C ARG A 160 5.77 -24.56 -25.56
N LYS A 161 4.96 -23.51 -25.78
CA LYS A 161 4.83 -22.85 -27.08
C LYS A 161 5.91 -21.79 -27.33
N ILE A 162 6.72 -21.43 -26.34
CA ILE A 162 7.77 -20.42 -26.48
C ILE A 162 9.08 -21.12 -26.86
N PRO A 163 9.68 -20.84 -28.03
CA PRO A 163 10.92 -21.48 -28.46
C PRO A 163 12.06 -21.17 -27.49
N ASN A 164 12.87 -22.18 -27.14
CA ASN A 164 14.06 -22.05 -26.29
C ASN A 164 13.79 -21.28 -24.98
N TYR A 165 12.70 -21.61 -24.27
CA TYR A 165 12.38 -21.07 -22.95
C TYR A 165 12.68 -22.11 -21.88
N ASP A 166 13.64 -21.82 -21.00
CA ASP A 166 13.99 -22.67 -19.87
C ASP A 166 14.06 -21.82 -18.58
N PRO A 167 13.08 -21.93 -17.67
CA PRO A 167 13.05 -21.15 -16.43
C PRO A 167 13.94 -21.72 -15.32
N THR A 168 14.43 -22.97 -15.46
CA THR A 168 15.03 -23.73 -14.36
C THR A 168 16.22 -23.03 -13.71
N ARG A 169 17.08 -22.41 -14.52
CA ARG A 169 18.27 -21.72 -14.02
C ARG A 169 17.95 -20.44 -13.27
N ILE A 170 17.04 -19.62 -13.79
CA ILE A 170 16.60 -18.40 -13.12
C ILE A 170 15.95 -18.76 -11.79
N GLU A 171 15.13 -19.82 -11.74
CA GLU A 171 14.51 -20.33 -10.51
C GLU A 171 15.56 -20.83 -9.50
N HIS A 172 16.57 -21.58 -9.94
CA HIS A 172 17.69 -22.01 -9.10
C HIS A 172 18.45 -20.81 -8.51
N LEU A 173 18.78 -19.81 -9.34
CA LEU A 173 19.49 -18.61 -8.85
C LEU A 173 18.63 -17.78 -7.89
N LYS A 174 17.31 -17.72 -8.07
CA LYS A 174 16.40 -17.13 -7.07
C LYS A 174 16.41 -17.89 -5.75
N GLN A 175 16.45 -19.22 -5.78
CA GLN A 175 16.56 -20.03 -4.55
C GLN A 175 17.89 -19.76 -3.84
N VAL A 176 19.00 -19.72 -4.58
CA VAL A 176 20.31 -19.35 -4.04
C VAL A 176 20.28 -17.95 -3.41
N LEU A 177 19.69 -16.97 -4.10
CA LEU A 177 19.52 -15.60 -3.58
C LEU A 177 18.75 -15.57 -2.25
N ASN A 178 17.60 -16.26 -2.20
CA ASN A 178 16.78 -16.33 -1.00
C ASN A 178 17.53 -16.98 0.18
N ASN A 179 18.33 -18.00 -0.09
CA ASN A 179 19.17 -18.67 0.90
C ASN A 179 20.31 -17.79 1.43
N ILE A 180 20.85 -16.88 0.62
CA ILE A 180 21.92 -15.95 1.02
C ILE A 180 21.36 -14.78 1.84
N VAL A 181 20.20 -14.26 1.44
CA VAL A 181 19.68 -12.98 1.95
C VAL A 181 18.88 -13.13 3.25
N LYS A 182 18.35 -14.31 3.57
CA LYS A 182 17.69 -14.71 4.86
C LYS A 182 17.04 -13.55 5.65
N GLY A 183 15.75 -13.31 5.43
CA GLY A 183 14.95 -12.34 6.21
C GLY A 183 14.81 -10.95 5.56
N ASN A 184 15.83 -10.45 4.85
CA ASN A 184 15.79 -9.18 4.11
C ASN A 184 15.65 -9.39 2.59
N GLY A 185 14.69 -10.21 2.18
CA GLY A 185 14.54 -10.60 0.77
C GLY A 185 14.40 -9.40 -0.19
N PRO A 186 14.83 -9.54 -1.46
CA PRO A 186 14.78 -8.46 -2.45
C PRO A 186 13.38 -7.86 -2.62
N SER A 187 12.32 -8.65 -2.41
CA SER A 187 10.93 -8.19 -2.46
C SER A 187 10.58 -7.10 -1.43
N SER A 188 11.28 -7.04 -0.28
CA SER A 188 11.09 -6.01 0.74
C SER A 188 11.75 -4.68 0.36
N ASN A 189 12.74 -4.73 -0.51
CA ASN A 189 13.61 -3.62 -0.91
C ASN A 189 13.43 -3.32 -2.40
N GLN A 190 12.23 -3.48 -2.93
CA GLN A 190 11.93 -3.22 -4.34
C GLN A 190 12.05 -1.74 -4.67
N ILE A 191 12.75 -1.44 -5.75
CA ILE A 191 12.86 -0.09 -6.30
C ILE A 191 11.63 0.17 -7.19
N CYS A 192 10.76 1.06 -6.73
CA CYS A 192 9.55 1.50 -7.42
C CYS A 192 9.75 2.91 -8.00
N ILE A 193 10.28 3.00 -9.22
CA ILE A 193 10.55 4.27 -9.91
C ILE A 193 10.09 4.15 -11.37
N THR A 194 9.62 5.25 -11.95
CA THR A 194 9.26 5.31 -13.37
C THR A 194 10.48 5.51 -14.26
N TYR A 195 10.35 5.15 -15.53
CA TYR A 195 11.42 5.34 -16.51
C TYR A 195 11.85 6.82 -16.64
N GLN A 196 10.89 7.75 -16.65
CA GLN A 196 11.17 9.18 -16.78
C GLN A 196 11.85 9.75 -15.53
N ASP A 197 11.48 9.28 -14.34
CA ASP A 197 12.09 9.74 -13.10
C ASP A 197 13.56 9.33 -12.98
N LEU A 198 13.91 8.14 -13.48
CA LEU A 198 15.32 7.70 -13.53
C LEU A 198 16.17 8.55 -14.46
N LEU A 199 15.60 9.06 -15.56
CA LEU A 199 16.31 9.96 -16.49
C LEU A 199 16.48 11.36 -15.91
N GLN A 200 15.48 11.86 -15.19
CA GLN A 200 15.51 13.18 -14.58
C GLN A 200 16.11 13.18 -13.17
N ALA A 201 16.76 12.09 -12.76
CA ALA A 201 17.34 11.90 -11.44
C ALA A 201 18.33 12.99 -11.02
N ASP A 202 19.10 13.53 -11.97
CA ASP A 202 20.11 14.56 -11.70
C ASP A 202 19.48 15.96 -11.55
N ASN A 203 18.30 16.18 -12.15
CA ASN A 203 17.57 17.45 -12.06
C ASN A 203 16.60 17.47 -10.86
N ASN A 204 15.88 16.37 -10.63
CA ASN A 204 14.77 16.30 -9.67
C ASN A 204 15.23 15.76 -8.30
N GLY A 205 16.49 15.35 -8.19
CA GLY A 205 17.00 14.65 -7.03
C GLY A 205 16.49 13.21 -6.94
N LYS A 206 17.27 12.37 -6.26
CA LYS A 206 17.04 10.93 -6.18
C LYS A 206 16.12 10.60 -5.00
N TRP A 207 14.87 11.05 -5.05
CA TRP A 207 13.90 10.95 -3.93
C TRP A 207 13.64 9.52 -3.44
N TRP A 208 13.93 8.52 -4.28
CA TRP A 208 13.84 7.09 -3.99
C TRP A 208 15.04 6.52 -3.23
N LEU A 209 16.11 7.30 -3.02
CA LEU A 209 17.26 6.94 -2.17
C LEU A 209 17.01 7.49 -0.76
N VAL A 210 17.23 6.65 0.25
CA VAL A 210 17.04 7.01 1.66
C VAL A 210 18.03 8.14 2.02
N GLY A 211 17.50 9.32 2.35
CA GLY A 211 18.31 10.50 2.75
C GLY A 211 18.58 11.54 1.66
N SER A 212 18.06 11.39 0.44
CA SER A 212 18.13 12.45 -0.58
C SER A 212 17.15 13.58 -0.28
N ALA A 213 17.63 14.82 -0.30
CA ALA A 213 16.77 16.00 -0.26
C ALA A 213 15.82 15.99 -1.48
N TRP A 214 14.52 15.96 -1.22
CA TRP A 214 13.47 16.14 -2.22
C TRP A 214 13.62 17.54 -2.84
N SER A 215 14.08 17.63 -4.08
CA SER A 215 13.99 18.86 -4.86
C SER A 215 12.61 18.84 -5.53
N GLY A 216 11.74 19.75 -5.11
CA GLY A 216 10.33 19.78 -5.55
C GLY A 216 10.22 19.84 -7.07
N ARG A 217 9.36 18.99 -7.63
CA ARG A 217 9.01 19.06 -9.04
C ARG A 217 7.89 20.09 -9.21
N ASP A 218 8.25 21.26 -9.69
CA ASP A 218 7.43 22.00 -10.65
C ASP A 218 7.59 21.27 -11.99
N THR A 219 6.50 20.80 -12.60
CA THR A 219 6.37 20.77 -14.05
C THR A 219 4.92 20.48 -14.44
N ASP A 220 4.32 21.54 -14.96
CA ASP A 220 3.21 21.55 -15.89
C ASP A 220 3.30 20.42 -16.93
N HIS A 221 2.22 19.64 -17.04
CA HIS A 221 1.65 19.30 -18.33
C HIS A 221 0.13 19.14 -18.21
N ASN A 222 -0.55 20.19 -18.68
CA ASN A 222 -1.96 20.34 -19.02
C ASN A 222 -2.88 19.10 -18.86
N HIS A 223 -3.64 19.09 -17.77
CA HIS A 223 -5.08 18.81 -17.81
C HIS A 223 -5.80 19.72 -16.82
N SER A 224 -6.35 20.82 -17.35
CA SER A 224 -7.50 21.58 -16.87
C SER A 224 -7.76 21.70 -15.35
N GLY A 225 -7.38 22.85 -14.79
CA GLY A 225 -8.31 23.72 -14.05
C GLY A 225 -8.27 23.67 -12.52
N ILE A 226 -7.75 24.77 -11.95
CA ILE A 226 -7.95 25.30 -10.57
C ILE A 226 -6.98 24.75 -9.51
N ALA A 227 -5.82 25.41 -9.29
CA ALA A 227 -5.14 25.51 -7.98
C ALA A 227 -3.83 26.34 -8.00
N ASP A 228 -3.72 27.41 -8.79
CA ASP A 228 -2.42 28.07 -9.04
C ASP A 228 -2.05 29.21 -8.07
N SER A 229 -2.44 29.11 -6.80
CA SER A 229 -2.20 30.19 -5.80
C SER A 229 -1.66 29.74 -4.44
N SER A 230 -1.27 28.48 -4.26
CA SER A 230 -0.86 27.92 -2.96
C SER A 230 0.60 27.41 -2.87
N SER A 231 1.41 27.54 -3.92
CA SER A 231 2.69 26.79 -4.02
C SER A 231 3.93 27.44 -3.40
N LYS A 232 3.93 28.74 -3.09
CA LYS A 232 5.10 29.41 -2.46
C LYS A 232 5.16 29.35 -0.93
N MET A 233 4.06 28.96 -0.26
CA MET A 233 3.99 28.84 1.20
C MET A 233 4.41 27.44 1.73
N LEU A 234 4.60 26.47 0.83
CA LEU A 234 4.75 25.04 1.14
C LEU A 234 6.17 24.61 1.59
N SER A 235 7.21 25.38 1.25
CA SER A 235 8.62 24.98 1.49
C SER A 235 9.01 25.05 2.97
N GLU A 236 8.59 26.10 3.69
CA GLU A 236 8.87 26.26 5.12
C GLU A 236 7.96 25.38 6.01
N ALA A 237 6.72 25.15 5.56
CA ALA A 237 5.76 24.27 6.22
C ALA A 237 6.27 22.80 6.28
N ASN A 238 6.91 22.32 5.22
CA ASN A 238 7.43 20.94 5.18
C ASN A 238 8.57 20.70 6.18
N ALA A 239 9.46 21.67 6.40
CA ALA A 239 10.53 21.55 7.39
C ALA A 239 10.02 21.57 8.84
N THR A 240 8.96 22.34 9.12
CA THR A 240 8.33 22.35 10.46
C THR A 240 7.50 21.08 10.71
N LEU A 241 6.82 20.56 9.69
CA LEU A 241 6.09 19.29 9.74
C LEU A 241 7.03 18.10 9.93
N LEU A 242 8.22 18.09 9.32
CA LEU A 242 9.22 17.04 9.55
C LEU A 242 9.76 17.04 10.99
N LYS A 243 9.96 18.22 11.59
CA LYS A 243 10.31 18.34 13.02
C LYS A 243 9.18 17.87 13.93
N LEU A 244 7.92 18.11 13.52
CA LEU A 244 6.74 17.62 14.24
C LEU A 244 6.66 16.09 14.15
N ALA A 245 6.85 15.50 12.97
CA ALA A 245 6.90 14.05 12.77
C ALA A 245 7.95 13.37 13.67
N GLN A 246 9.13 13.99 13.82
CA GLN A 246 10.17 13.50 14.75
C GLN A 246 9.71 13.54 16.22
N LYS A 247 9.02 14.61 16.65
CA LYS A 247 8.45 14.69 18.01
C LYS A 247 7.38 13.62 18.27
N LEU A 248 6.63 13.23 17.23
CA LEU A 248 5.62 12.17 17.32
C LEU A 248 6.20 10.75 17.15
N ARG A 249 7.54 10.61 17.17
CA ARG A 249 8.28 9.34 17.02
C ARG A 249 8.02 8.63 15.68
N MET A 250 7.78 9.40 14.61
CA MET A 250 7.71 8.88 13.24
C MET A 250 9.13 8.67 12.70
N ASN A 251 9.80 7.62 13.18
CA ASN A 251 11.23 7.42 12.92
C ASN A 251 11.49 6.82 11.52
N THR A 252 10.57 5.99 11.03
CA THR A 252 10.65 5.33 9.72
C THR A 252 10.13 6.23 8.60
N ASP A 253 10.71 6.14 7.42
CA ASP A 253 10.32 6.98 6.28
C ASP A 253 8.87 6.72 5.82
N THR A 254 8.39 5.47 5.90
CA THR A 254 6.98 5.14 5.66
C THR A 254 6.04 5.93 6.58
N ARG A 255 6.34 6.00 7.88
CA ARG A 255 5.54 6.78 8.85
C ARG A 255 5.59 8.29 8.58
N LYS A 256 6.75 8.82 8.16
CA LYS A 256 6.89 10.23 7.79
C LYS A 256 6.08 10.55 6.54
N CYS A 257 6.12 9.71 5.52
CA CYS A 257 5.33 9.89 4.29
C CYS A 257 3.82 9.87 4.58
N ILE A 258 3.35 8.90 5.38
CA ILE A 258 1.94 8.84 5.80
C ILE A 258 1.58 10.11 6.58
N PHE A 259 2.41 10.55 7.52
CA PHE A 259 2.19 11.76 8.30
C PHE A 259 2.12 13.02 7.43
N LEU A 260 3.05 13.17 6.48
CA LEU A 260 3.06 14.28 5.53
C LEU A 260 1.77 14.32 4.73
N ILE A 261 1.36 13.20 4.15
CA ILE A 261 0.10 13.11 3.39
C ILE A 261 -1.09 13.50 4.26
N LEU A 262 -1.16 13.01 5.51
CA LEU A 262 -2.26 13.36 6.41
C LEU A 262 -2.34 14.85 6.73
N MET A 263 -1.20 15.55 6.79
CA MET A 263 -1.13 16.97 7.13
C MET A 263 -1.26 17.90 5.92
N THR A 264 -0.96 17.41 4.71
CA THR A 264 -1.01 18.20 3.46
C THR A 264 -2.24 17.93 2.60
N SER A 265 -3.02 16.90 2.93
CA SER A 265 -4.27 16.62 2.22
C SER A 265 -5.34 17.62 2.61
N GLU A 266 -6.19 17.99 1.64
CA GLU A 266 -7.25 18.97 1.84
C GLU A 266 -8.42 18.34 2.62
N ASP A 267 -8.80 17.12 2.23
CA ASP A 267 -9.94 16.38 2.77
C ASP A 267 -9.63 14.91 3.04
N PHE A 268 -10.49 14.24 3.80
CA PHE A 268 -10.31 12.83 4.17
C PHE A 268 -10.36 11.88 2.96
N VAL A 269 -11.05 12.24 1.88
CA VAL A 269 -11.10 11.46 0.63
C VAL A 269 -9.78 11.58 -0.12
N ASP A 270 -9.26 12.80 -0.26
CA ASP A 270 -7.97 13.07 -0.88
C ASP A 270 -6.83 12.36 -0.12
N ALA A 271 -6.85 12.45 1.21
CA ALA A 271 -5.91 11.72 2.06
C ALA A 271 -5.98 10.20 1.84
N PHE A 272 -7.19 9.63 1.75
CA PHE A 272 -7.40 8.21 1.51
C PHE A 272 -6.83 7.77 0.16
N GLU A 273 -7.09 8.51 -0.92
CA GLU A 273 -6.55 8.20 -2.24
C GLU A 273 -5.03 8.31 -2.30
N LYS A 274 -4.45 9.38 -1.74
CA LYS A 274 -2.99 9.57 -1.69
C LYS A 274 -2.31 8.46 -0.90
N LEU A 275 -2.91 8.03 0.22
CA LEU A 275 -2.38 6.92 1.02
C LEU A 275 -2.47 5.56 0.31
N LEU A 276 -3.52 5.31 -0.49
CA LEU A 276 -3.61 4.11 -1.32
C LEU A 276 -2.57 4.09 -2.45
N LYS A 277 -2.33 5.26 -3.07
CA LYS A 277 -1.33 5.41 -4.15
C LYS A 277 0.11 5.15 -3.70
N LEU A 278 0.39 5.16 -2.39
CA LEU A 278 1.71 4.78 -1.86
C LEU A 278 2.10 3.32 -2.15
N GLY A 279 1.14 2.43 -2.43
CA GLY A 279 1.44 1.04 -2.78
C GLY A 279 2.20 0.25 -1.70
N LEU A 280 2.01 0.61 -0.43
CA LEU A 280 2.65 -0.06 0.71
C LEU A 280 2.26 -1.54 0.75
N LYS A 281 3.19 -2.43 1.15
CA LYS A 281 2.95 -3.88 1.17
C LYS A 281 2.96 -4.46 2.58
N ASN A 282 2.05 -5.40 2.85
CA ASN A 282 2.05 -6.27 4.03
C ASN A 282 2.09 -5.53 5.38
N GLN A 283 3.25 -5.54 6.04
CA GLN A 283 3.42 -4.95 7.37
C GLN A 283 3.40 -3.41 7.31
N GLN A 284 3.84 -2.82 6.21
CA GLN A 284 3.84 -1.36 6.02
C GLN A 284 2.42 -0.80 5.90
N GLU A 285 1.47 -1.56 5.36
CA GLU A 285 0.06 -1.14 5.30
C GLU A 285 -0.52 -0.96 6.71
N ARG A 286 -0.04 -1.73 7.70
CA ARG A 286 -0.49 -1.60 9.10
C ARG A 286 -0.07 -0.26 9.70
N GLU A 287 1.07 0.27 9.25
CA GLU A 287 1.58 1.56 9.70
C GLU A 287 0.64 2.72 9.35
N ILE A 288 -0.18 2.59 8.30
CA ILE A 288 -1.20 3.59 7.94
C ILE A 288 -2.14 3.83 9.13
N VAL A 289 -2.74 2.75 9.66
CA VAL A 289 -3.66 2.85 10.80
C VAL A 289 -2.93 3.33 12.05
N HIS A 290 -1.71 2.85 12.30
CA HIS A 290 -0.93 3.26 13.47
C HIS A 290 -0.59 4.76 13.46
N VAL A 291 -0.22 5.31 12.31
CA VAL A 291 0.12 6.74 12.17
C VAL A 291 -1.13 7.59 12.31
N ILE A 292 -2.23 7.25 11.61
CA ILE A 292 -3.49 7.98 11.71
C ILE A 292 -3.96 8.07 13.16
N MET A 293 -3.96 6.94 13.86
CA MET A 293 -4.38 6.89 15.25
C MET A 293 -3.42 7.66 16.16
N SER A 294 -2.11 7.57 15.94
CA SER A 294 -1.12 8.30 16.73
C SER A 294 -1.31 9.81 16.60
N CYS A 295 -1.54 10.31 15.37
CA CYS A 295 -1.87 11.71 15.10
C CYS A 295 -3.15 12.13 15.81
N CYS A 296 -4.23 11.36 15.66
CA CYS A 296 -5.52 11.65 16.28
C CYS A 296 -5.44 11.75 17.81
N LEU A 297 -4.68 10.85 18.46
CA LEU A 297 -4.48 10.90 19.91
C LEU A 297 -3.68 12.13 20.35
N GLN A 298 -2.76 12.63 19.52
CA GLN A 298 -1.87 13.74 19.88
C GLN A 298 -2.48 15.13 19.67
N GLU A 299 -3.62 15.22 18.97
CA GLU A 299 -4.34 16.49 18.79
C GLU A 299 -4.86 17.07 20.10
N LYS A 300 -4.99 18.40 20.15
CA LYS A 300 -5.51 19.11 21.34
C LYS A 300 -6.97 18.77 21.59
N ASP A 301 -7.77 18.85 20.53
CA ASP A 301 -9.18 18.51 20.49
C ASP A 301 -9.40 17.38 19.49
N TYR A 302 -10.51 16.65 19.63
CA TYR A 302 -10.83 15.57 18.72
C TYR A 302 -11.18 16.13 17.34
N ASN A 303 -10.44 15.67 16.32
CA ASN A 303 -10.70 15.99 14.93
C ASN A 303 -11.29 14.79 14.19
N ALA A 304 -12.52 14.96 13.69
CA ALA A 304 -13.27 13.92 12.99
C ALA A 304 -12.61 13.45 11.67
N TYR A 305 -11.75 14.27 11.07
CA TYR A 305 -10.99 13.96 9.86
C TYR A 305 -10.33 12.58 9.92
N TYR A 306 -9.57 12.28 10.98
CA TYR A 306 -8.88 10.99 11.12
C TYR A 306 -9.85 9.82 11.24
N SER A 307 -10.98 10.01 11.92
CA SER A 307 -11.99 8.98 12.08
C SER A 307 -12.66 8.61 10.76
N TYR A 308 -12.91 9.58 9.88
CA TYR A 308 -13.43 9.32 8.54
C TYR A 308 -12.40 8.58 7.65
N ILE A 309 -11.11 8.93 7.75
CA ILE A 309 -10.06 8.20 7.02
C ILE A 309 -10.00 6.74 7.48
N VAL A 310 -9.93 6.51 8.79
CA VAL A 310 -9.91 5.15 9.36
C VAL A 310 -11.15 4.36 8.96
N GLN A 311 -12.32 4.99 8.95
CA GLN A 311 -13.57 4.37 8.51
C GLN A 311 -13.48 3.93 7.04
N LYS A 312 -12.97 4.80 6.14
CA LYS A 312 -12.79 4.46 4.72
C LYS A 312 -11.85 3.29 4.53
N PHE A 313 -10.73 3.24 5.24
CA PHE A 313 -9.82 2.08 5.23
C PHE A 313 -10.47 0.80 5.75
N CYS A 314 -11.25 0.89 6.83
CA CYS A 314 -12.01 -0.25 7.35
C CYS A 314 -13.06 -0.77 6.37
N GLN A 315 -13.69 0.11 5.57
CA GLN A 315 -14.63 -0.27 4.52
C GLN A 315 -13.94 -0.86 3.29
N PHE A 316 -12.71 -0.42 3.00
CA PHE A 316 -11.93 -0.87 1.86
C PHE A 316 -11.43 -2.31 2.01
N ASP A 317 -10.85 -2.67 3.16
CA ASP A 317 -10.34 -4.02 3.41
C ASP A 317 -10.40 -4.41 4.90
N ARG A 318 -10.86 -5.65 5.18
CA ARG A 318 -10.93 -6.22 6.52
C ARG A 318 -9.57 -6.26 7.25
N ARG A 319 -8.46 -6.28 6.52
CA ARG A 319 -7.11 -6.23 7.10
C ARG A 319 -6.89 -4.95 7.93
N PHE A 320 -7.46 -3.81 7.52
CA PHE A 320 -7.38 -2.56 8.26
C PHE A 320 -8.26 -2.59 9.51
N GLN A 321 -9.43 -3.22 9.45
CA GLN A 321 -10.28 -3.45 10.64
C GLN A 321 -9.53 -4.26 11.71
N MET A 322 -8.83 -5.33 11.29
CA MET A 322 -8.02 -6.15 12.20
C MET A 322 -6.87 -5.36 12.82
N THR A 323 -6.17 -4.55 12.02
CA THR A 323 -5.06 -3.72 12.51
C THR A 323 -5.54 -2.70 13.54
N LEU A 324 -6.68 -2.06 13.27
CA LEU A 324 -7.30 -1.11 14.19
C LEU A 324 -7.75 -1.79 15.50
N GLN A 325 -8.31 -2.99 15.42
CA GLN A 325 -8.66 -3.78 16.60
C GLN A 325 -7.44 -4.10 17.46
N TYR A 326 -6.33 -4.54 16.86
CA TYR A 326 -5.09 -4.80 17.60
C TYR A 326 -4.52 -3.52 18.22
N TYR A 327 -4.55 -2.40 17.49
CA TYR A 327 -4.12 -1.12 18.05
C TYR A 327 -4.93 -0.70 19.28
N ILE A 328 -6.26 -0.83 19.23
CA ILE A 328 -7.13 -0.53 20.36
C ILE A 328 -6.81 -1.45 21.55
N TRP A 329 -6.57 -2.74 21.32
CA TRP A 329 -6.20 -3.67 22.39
C TRP A 329 -4.87 -3.34 23.05
N ASP A 330 -3.88 -2.90 22.27
CA ASP A 330 -2.62 -2.46 22.85
C ASP A 330 -2.80 -1.18 23.67
N LYS A 331 -3.69 -0.27 23.24
CA LYS A 331 -4.05 0.90 24.06
C LYS A 331 -4.83 0.53 25.33
N PHE A 332 -5.65 -0.52 25.31
CA PHE A 332 -6.32 -1.04 26.50
C PHE A 332 -5.33 -1.53 27.57
N LYS A 333 -4.22 -2.15 27.17
CA LYS A 333 -3.15 -2.55 28.10
C LYS A 333 -2.41 -1.35 28.69
N GLU A 334 -2.31 -0.26 27.94
CA GLU A 334 -1.60 0.97 28.32
C GLU A 334 -2.50 2.02 29.00
N MET A 335 -3.78 1.73 29.30
CA MET A 335 -4.76 2.71 29.77
C MET A 335 -4.32 3.50 31.01
N GLY A 336 -3.61 2.85 31.94
CA GLY A 336 -3.09 3.51 33.14
C GLY A 336 -2.05 4.61 32.86
N ASN A 337 -1.39 4.55 31.71
CA ASN A 337 -0.35 5.49 31.29
C ASN A 337 -0.85 6.54 30.28
N LEU A 338 -2.10 6.44 29.83
CA LEU A 338 -2.67 7.38 28.86
C LEU A 338 -3.09 8.68 29.55
N SER A 339 -2.76 9.82 28.94
CA SER A 339 -3.28 11.11 29.38
C SER A 339 -4.80 11.16 29.20
N LEU A 340 -5.50 11.95 30.02
CA LEU A 340 -6.95 12.14 29.91
C LEU A 340 -7.36 12.62 28.50
N ARG A 341 -6.54 13.48 27.89
CA ARG A 341 -6.74 13.95 26.52
C ARG A 341 -6.69 12.80 25.50
N HIS A 342 -5.64 11.97 25.57
CA HIS A 342 -5.50 10.83 24.66
C HIS A 342 -6.64 9.83 24.86
N SER A 343 -7.04 9.59 26.12
CA SER A 343 -8.20 8.76 26.46
C SER A 343 -9.48 9.29 25.83
N ASN A 344 -9.77 10.58 25.95
CA ASN A 344 -10.96 11.21 25.38
C ASN A 344 -10.98 11.12 23.84
N ASN A 345 -9.85 11.42 23.17
CA ASN A 345 -9.77 11.30 21.72
C ASN A 345 -9.96 9.85 21.27
N LEU A 346 -9.38 8.88 21.99
CA LEU A 346 -9.57 7.45 21.70
C LEU A 346 -11.03 7.04 21.80
N ILE A 347 -11.75 7.51 22.84
CA ILE A 347 -13.18 7.25 23.02
C ILE A 347 -13.98 7.77 21.82
N GLN A 348 -13.71 9.01 21.38
CA GLN A 348 -14.42 9.61 20.26
C GLN A 348 -14.19 8.83 18.95
N VAL A 349 -12.95 8.39 18.68
CA VAL A 349 -12.66 7.54 17.52
C VAL A 349 -13.41 6.22 17.61
N ILE A 350 -13.36 5.53 18.75
CA ILE A 350 -14.04 4.23 18.91
C ILE A 350 -15.55 4.39 18.73
N ASN A 351 -16.17 5.43 19.30
CA ASN A 351 -17.59 5.69 19.14
C ASN A 351 -17.96 5.96 17.68
N HIS A 352 -17.16 6.73 16.96
CA HIS A 352 -17.35 6.96 15.54
C HIS A 352 -17.28 5.66 14.72
N GLN A 353 -16.29 4.80 14.99
CA GLN A 353 -16.14 3.53 14.28
C GLN A 353 -17.24 2.52 14.61
N LEU A 354 -17.73 2.48 15.87
CA LEU A 354 -18.84 1.64 16.29
C LEU A 354 -20.16 2.10 15.67
N GLY A 355 -20.44 3.40 15.69
CA GLY A 355 -21.65 4.00 15.10
C GLY A 355 -21.78 3.72 13.60
N HIS A 356 -20.67 3.82 12.86
CA HIS A 356 -20.62 3.50 11.43
C HIS A 356 -20.41 2.01 11.13
N GLN A 357 -20.41 1.15 12.16
CA GLN A 357 -20.21 -0.30 12.04
C GLN A 357 -18.90 -0.73 11.35
N ALA A 358 -17.88 0.13 11.34
CA ALA A 358 -16.55 -0.18 10.83
C ALA A 358 -15.81 -1.18 11.74
N ILE A 359 -16.15 -1.17 13.03
CA ILE A 359 -15.74 -2.16 14.03
C ILE A 359 -16.95 -2.60 14.85
N THR A 360 -16.87 -3.76 15.51
CA THR A 360 -17.89 -4.28 16.42
C THR A 360 -17.46 -4.15 17.88
N LEU A 361 -18.43 -4.17 18.80
CA LEU A 361 -18.18 -4.18 20.26
C LEU A 361 -17.32 -5.37 20.74
N SER A 362 -17.04 -6.36 19.87
CA SER A 362 -16.07 -7.42 20.13
C SER A 362 -14.66 -6.93 20.47
N ILE A 363 -14.32 -5.66 20.22
CA ILE A 363 -13.09 -5.03 20.72
C ILE A 363 -12.98 -5.10 22.25
N LEU A 364 -14.09 -5.11 22.98
CA LEU A 364 -14.11 -5.17 24.43
C LEU A 364 -13.89 -6.59 24.99
N LYS A 365 -13.80 -7.63 24.14
CA LYS A 365 -13.66 -9.02 24.60
C LYS A 365 -12.38 -9.31 25.41
N VAL A 366 -11.35 -8.47 25.25
CA VAL A 366 -10.06 -8.59 25.94
C VAL A 366 -10.14 -7.98 27.35
N VAL A 367 -11.22 -7.28 27.67
CA VAL A 367 -11.40 -6.61 28.95
C VAL A 367 -12.05 -7.57 29.95
N GLU A 368 -11.35 -7.82 31.06
CA GLU A 368 -11.84 -8.65 32.16
C GLU A 368 -12.67 -7.79 33.14
N PHE A 369 -14.00 -7.89 33.03
CA PHE A 369 -14.92 -7.07 33.84
C PHE A 369 -14.87 -7.35 35.35
N GLY A 370 -14.30 -8.49 35.77
CA GLY A 370 -14.15 -8.85 37.18
C GLY A 370 -13.00 -8.13 37.89
N THR A 371 -11.98 -7.69 37.15
CA THR A 371 -10.70 -7.17 37.66
C THR A 371 -10.35 -5.84 36.99
N LEU A 372 -11.30 -4.90 36.99
CA LEU A 372 -11.12 -3.60 36.35
C LEU A 372 -10.38 -2.60 37.25
N ASP A 373 -9.30 -2.03 36.72
CA ASP A 373 -8.63 -0.89 37.33
C ASP A 373 -9.46 0.39 37.20
N LYS A 374 -9.28 1.34 38.15
CA LYS A 374 -9.99 2.63 38.16
C LYS A 374 -9.92 3.40 36.82
N PRO A 375 -8.77 3.48 36.11
CA PRO A 375 -8.69 4.16 34.82
C PRO A 375 -9.55 3.47 33.75
N MET A 376 -9.55 2.14 33.70
CA MET A 376 -10.34 1.36 32.74
C MET A 376 -11.85 1.49 33.03
N VAL A 377 -12.27 1.49 34.30
CA VAL A 377 -13.67 1.74 34.67
C VAL A 377 -14.14 3.11 34.18
N ASN A 378 -13.34 4.16 34.41
CA ASN A 378 -13.69 5.51 33.96
C ASN A 378 -13.76 5.60 32.43
N PHE A 379 -12.81 4.98 31.74
CA PHE A 379 -12.79 4.92 30.27
C PHE A 379 -14.03 4.21 29.71
N LEU A 380 -14.33 3.00 30.18
CA LEU A 380 -15.50 2.23 29.72
C LEU A 380 -16.81 2.97 30.01
N LYS A 381 -16.88 3.64 31.17
CA LYS A 381 -18.05 4.44 31.51
C LYS A 381 -18.27 5.56 30.51
N GLN A 382 -17.22 6.36 30.23
CA GLN A 382 -17.31 7.46 29.28
C GLN A 382 -17.57 6.96 27.85
N LEU A 383 -16.94 5.85 27.46
CA LEU A 383 -17.13 5.22 26.15
C LEU A 383 -18.59 4.83 25.94
N LEU A 384 -19.16 4.05 26.85
CA LEU A 384 -20.53 3.55 26.74
C LEU A 384 -21.56 4.67 26.92
N GLU A 385 -21.34 5.64 27.81
CA GLU A 385 -22.21 6.81 27.97
C GLU A 385 -22.28 7.61 26.66
N GLN A 386 -21.13 7.90 26.03
CA GLN A 386 -21.11 8.58 24.73
C GLN A 386 -21.67 7.72 23.59
N LEU A 387 -21.38 6.42 23.56
CA LEU A 387 -21.92 5.51 22.53
C LEU A 387 -23.46 5.56 22.52
N LEU A 388 -24.07 5.54 23.70
CA LEU A 388 -25.52 5.58 23.85
C LEU A 388 -26.07 6.97 23.54
N LEU A 389 -25.46 8.05 24.03
CA LEU A 389 -25.99 9.39 23.78
C LEU A 389 -25.85 9.82 22.31
N THR A 390 -24.74 9.50 21.65
CA THR A 390 -24.45 9.98 20.28
C THR A 390 -25.21 9.24 19.18
N ASN A 391 -25.54 7.95 19.36
CA ASN A 391 -26.15 7.14 18.31
C ASN A 391 -27.69 7.07 18.42
N SER A 392 -28.36 6.83 17.29
CA SER A 392 -29.80 6.57 17.26
C SER A 392 -30.15 5.21 17.85
N GLN A 393 -31.41 5.02 18.23
CA GLN A 393 -31.89 3.78 18.85
C GLN A 393 -31.64 2.54 17.96
N ASP A 394 -31.85 2.65 16.64
CA ASP A 394 -31.64 1.55 15.68
C ASP A 394 -30.16 1.14 15.60
N VAL A 395 -29.26 2.13 15.57
CA VAL A 395 -27.82 1.88 15.52
C VAL A 395 -27.37 1.19 16.80
N ILE A 396 -27.83 1.63 17.96
CA ILE A 396 -27.55 1.00 19.26
C ILE A 396 -28.01 -0.46 19.25
N GLN A 397 -29.26 -0.73 18.85
CA GLN A 397 -29.76 -2.11 18.75
C GLN A 397 -28.89 -2.96 17.84
N SER A 398 -28.50 -2.44 16.67
CA SER A 398 -27.65 -3.17 15.72
C SER A 398 -26.26 -3.52 16.30
N ILE A 399 -25.67 -2.60 17.06
CA ILE A 399 -24.35 -2.76 17.68
C ILE A 399 -24.39 -3.86 18.75
N PHE A 400 -25.39 -3.82 19.64
CA PHE A 400 -25.52 -4.79 20.73
C PHE A 400 -26.01 -6.14 20.24
N HIS A 401 -26.89 -6.19 19.23
CA HIS A 401 -27.38 -7.45 18.66
C HIS A 401 -26.27 -8.26 17.99
N LYS A 402 -25.31 -7.61 17.30
CA LYS A 402 -24.13 -8.29 16.71
C LYS A 402 -23.26 -8.99 17.76
N VAL A 403 -23.21 -8.46 18.99
CA VAL A 403 -22.52 -9.13 20.12
C VAL A 403 -23.38 -10.27 20.65
N ALA A 404 -24.68 -10.04 20.82
CA ALA A 404 -25.65 -11.01 21.32
C ALA A 404 -25.73 -12.28 20.45
N ALA A 405 -25.67 -12.11 19.13
CA ALA A 405 -25.75 -13.20 18.15
C ALA A 405 -24.52 -14.13 18.11
N ASN A 406 -23.42 -13.78 18.77
CA ASN A 406 -22.18 -14.56 18.72
C ASN A 406 -21.95 -15.31 20.04
N ASP A 407 -22.15 -16.63 20.02
CA ASP A 407 -21.98 -17.51 21.18
C ASP A 407 -20.60 -17.46 21.83
N LYS A 408 -19.55 -17.12 21.06
CA LYS A 408 -18.18 -17.02 21.58
C LYS A 408 -17.97 -15.78 22.47
N LEU A 409 -18.94 -14.88 22.54
CA LEU A 409 -18.86 -13.62 23.29
C LEU A 409 -19.75 -13.60 24.55
N LYS A 410 -20.23 -14.75 25.05
CA LYS A 410 -21.11 -14.81 26.24
C LYS A 410 -20.55 -14.08 27.47
N HIS A 411 -19.28 -14.29 27.81
CA HIS A 411 -18.64 -13.59 28.92
C HIS A 411 -18.63 -12.06 28.73
N LEU A 412 -18.45 -11.59 27.49
CA LEU A 412 -18.52 -10.16 27.17
C LEU A 412 -19.95 -9.63 27.28
N GLN A 413 -20.95 -10.39 26.85
CA GLN A 413 -22.37 -10.02 26.97
C GLN A 413 -22.76 -9.84 28.44
N GLU A 414 -22.43 -10.81 29.29
CA GLU A 414 -22.70 -10.78 30.73
C GLU A 414 -21.96 -9.63 31.41
N GLY A 415 -20.66 -9.45 31.09
CA GLY A 415 -19.85 -8.35 31.59
C GLY A 415 -20.42 -6.98 31.23
N LEU A 416 -20.82 -6.77 29.97
CA LEU A 416 -21.44 -5.52 29.51
C LEU A 416 -22.78 -5.26 30.21
N LYS A 417 -23.63 -6.29 30.37
CA LYS A 417 -24.92 -6.15 31.06
C LYS A 417 -24.73 -5.74 32.51
N LEU A 418 -23.84 -6.41 33.24
CA LEU A 418 -23.50 -6.05 34.62
C LEU A 418 -22.92 -4.64 34.71
N PHE A 419 -22.05 -4.27 33.77
CA PHE A 419 -21.42 -2.95 33.76
C PHE A 419 -22.43 -1.82 33.52
N LEU A 420 -23.34 -1.98 32.55
CA LEU A 420 -24.42 -1.02 32.26
C LEU A 420 -25.31 -0.79 33.49
N VAL A 421 -25.77 -1.87 34.13
CA VAL A 421 -26.63 -1.80 35.33
C VAL A 421 -25.89 -1.19 36.52
N HIS A 422 -24.65 -1.62 36.78
CA HIS A 422 -23.95 -1.24 38.00
C HIS A 422 -23.35 0.17 37.93
N PHE A 423 -22.77 0.55 36.79
CA PHE A 423 -21.97 1.78 36.67
C PHE A 423 -22.67 2.93 35.95
N LEU A 424 -23.63 2.65 35.06
CA LEU A 424 -24.34 3.67 34.29
C LEU A 424 -25.76 3.93 34.83
N LYS A 425 -26.53 2.88 35.14
CA LYS A 425 -27.91 3.02 35.66
C LYS A 425 -28.00 3.71 37.03
N LYS A 426 -26.95 3.60 37.87
CA LYS A 426 -26.92 4.20 39.22
C LYS A 426 -26.63 5.72 39.26
N LYS A 427 -26.27 6.38 38.15
CA LYS A 427 -25.88 7.80 38.15
C LYS A 427 -26.78 8.66 37.25
N LYS A 428 -27.48 9.62 37.89
CA LYS A 428 -28.22 10.80 37.37
C LYS A 428 -29.71 10.60 37.01
N ILE A 429 -30.59 10.87 37.97
CA ILE A 429 -32.06 10.98 37.80
C ILE A 429 -32.51 12.46 37.88
N LYS A 430 -31.79 13.41 37.29
CA LYS A 430 -32.14 14.86 37.42
C LYS A 430 -31.99 15.71 36.16
N SER A 431 -31.85 15.12 34.97
CA SER A 431 -31.70 15.86 33.70
C SER A 431 -32.32 15.06 32.56
N GLU A 432 -32.92 15.73 31.56
CA GLU A 432 -33.51 15.11 30.36
C GLU A 432 -32.53 14.15 29.65
N ALA A 433 -31.24 14.51 29.60
CA ALA A 433 -30.19 13.64 29.05
C ALA A 433 -29.97 12.34 29.87
N GLY A 434 -30.32 12.36 31.17
CA GLY A 434 -30.28 11.19 32.03
C GLY A 434 -31.45 10.23 31.76
N GLU A 435 -32.62 10.75 31.43
CA GLU A 435 -33.79 9.94 31.06
C GLU A 435 -33.60 9.28 29.69
N GLU A 436 -33.07 10.01 28.71
CA GLU A 436 -32.71 9.46 27.40
C GLU A 436 -31.66 8.35 27.53
N LEU A 437 -30.64 8.56 28.37
CA LEU A 437 -29.62 7.56 28.64
C LEU A 437 -30.23 6.29 29.26
N LEU A 438 -31.14 6.42 30.22
CA LEU A 438 -31.82 5.27 30.85
C LEU A 438 -32.63 4.46 29.83
N LEU A 439 -33.38 5.12 28.95
CA LEU A 439 -34.12 4.47 27.88
C LEU A 439 -33.19 3.69 26.93
N LYS A 440 -32.06 4.29 26.55
CA LYS A 440 -31.08 3.66 25.66
C LYS A 440 -30.29 2.53 26.34
N ILE A 441 -30.06 2.60 27.65
CA ILE A 441 -29.52 1.48 28.44
C ILE A 441 -30.50 0.31 28.42
N ASP A 442 -31.79 0.55 28.65
CA ASP A 442 -32.80 -0.52 28.63
C ASP A 442 -32.95 -1.14 27.22
N LEU A 443 -32.81 -0.34 26.16
CA LEU A 443 -32.75 -0.86 24.77
C LEU A 443 -31.50 -1.73 24.53
N ALA A 444 -30.34 -1.32 25.02
CA ALA A 444 -29.11 -2.11 24.92
C ALA A 444 -29.22 -3.43 25.70
N GLU A 445 -29.81 -3.42 26.90
CA GLU A 445 -30.08 -4.62 27.70
C GLU A 445 -31.03 -5.59 27.00
N LYS A 446 -32.09 -5.08 26.37
CA LYS A 446 -33.02 -5.89 25.55
C LYS A 446 -32.32 -6.51 24.36
N ALA A 447 -31.57 -5.72 23.58
CA ALA A 447 -30.81 -6.20 22.42
C ALA A 447 -29.76 -7.27 22.79
N LEU A 448 -29.12 -7.14 23.96
CA LEU A 448 -28.21 -8.15 24.50
C LEU A 448 -28.92 -9.44 24.92
N SER A 449 -30.16 -9.35 25.40
CA SER A 449 -30.94 -10.49 25.90
C SER A 449 -31.70 -11.23 24.80
N GLU A 450 -32.11 -10.55 23.72
CA GLU A 450 -32.85 -11.13 22.59
C GLU A 450 -32.00 -12.09 21.74
N GLY A 451 -30.69 -11.88 21.66
CA GLY A 451 -29.78 -12.84 21.01
C GLY A 451 -29.79 -14.24 21.65
N GLN A 452 -30.21 -14.37 22.91
CA GLN A 452 -30.35 -15.66 23.60
C GLN A 452 -31.62 -16.43 23.18
N ARG A 453 -32.67 -15.76 22.68
CA ARG A 453 -33.95 -16.42 22.32
C ARG A 453 -33.91 -17.17 21.00
N ASN A 454 -33.04 -16.80 20.07
CA ASN A 454 -32.90 -17.48 18.78
C ASN A 454 -32.04 -18.76 18.83
N LEU A 455 -31.61 -19.19 20.03
CA LEU A 455 -30.85 -20.42 20.29
C LEU A 455 -31.68 -21.52 20.98
N LEU A 456 -32.97 -21.29 21.21
CA LEU A 456 -33.89 -22.25 21.85
C LEU A 456 -35.06 -22.70 20.96
N LEU A 457 -34.95 -22.47 19.65
CA LEU A 457 -35.74 -23.09 18.58
C LEU A 457 -34.76 -23.62 17.54
#